data_AF-A0A9D8JGK3-F1
#
_entry.id   AF-A0A9D8JGK3-F1
#
_cell.length_a   1.000
_cell.length_b   1.000
_cell.length_c   1.000
_cell.angle_alpha   90.00
_cell.angle_beta   90.00
_cell.angle_gamma   90.00
#
_symmetry.space_group_name_H-M   'P 1'
#
loop_
_entity.id
_entity.type
_entity.pdbx_description
1 polymer ?
#
loop_
_entity_poly.entity_id
_entity_poly.type
_entity_poly.pdbx_seq_one_letter_code
_entity_poly.pdbx_strand_id
1 'polypeptide(L)'
;MSIRIGDAVFLRSGQPAVVKDRLPSSGELILEKDQKAVQQAFRHGYINGMSADTRATLNEILDRIKGETKEPAERIAAMQTKLTELDQDPRNRDLSRYLRSEMMHLMNTYNIKPREFKLDEINVR
;
A
#
# COMPACT_ATOMS: atom_id res chain seq x y z
N MET A 1 -5.95 -8.96 12.22
CA MET A 1 -4.85 -8.51 11.35
C MET A 1 -3.58 -9.22 11.80
N SER A 2 -2.95 -10.06 10.98
CA SER A 2 -1.70 -10.73 11.35
C SER A 2 -0.51 -9.83 11.01
N ILE A 3 0.31 -9.49 12.00
CA ILE A 3 1.56 -8.74 11.77
C ILE A 3 2.52 -9.61 10.94
N ARG A 4 3.01 -9.07 9.82
CA ARG A 4 3.94 -9.72 8.88
C ARG A 4 5.31 -9.05 8.91
N ILE A 5 6.31 -9.77 8.39
CA ILE A 5 7.65 -9.21 8.16
C ILE A 5 7.51 -8.01 7.21
N GLY A 6 8.15 -6.93 7.61
CA GLY A 6 8.12 -5.61 6.99
C GLY A 6 7.01 -4.70 7.50
N ASP A 7 6.03 -5.17 8.28
CA ASP A 7 4.95 -4.30 8.76
C ASP A 7 5.48 -3.18 9.64
N ALA A 8 4.90 -2.00 9.45
CA ALA A 8 5.21 -0.81 10.22
C ALA A 8 4.36 -0.79 11.49
N VAL A 9 4.99 -0.69 12.65
CA VAL A 9 4.35 -0.80 13.97
C VAL A 9 4.79 0.33 14.90
N PHE A 10 3.96 0.63 15.90
CA PHE A 10 4.33 1.54 16.99
C PHE A 10 4.53 0.74 18.28
N LEU A 11 5.68 0.98 18.94
CA LEU A 11 5.95 0.44 20.26
C LEU A 11 5.04 1.11 21.30
N ARG A 12 4.91 0.49 22.48
CA ARG A 12 4.21 1.10 23.62
C ARG A 12 4.76 2.49 23.98
N SER A 13 6.05 2.75 23.72
CA SER A 13 6.69 4.06 23.93
C SER A 13 6.31 5.11 22.87
N GLY A 14 5.50 4.76 21.87
CA GLY A 14 5.19 5.62 20.72
C GLY A 14 6.28 5.64 19.64
N GLN A 15 7.41 4.96 19.85
CA GLN A 15 8.48 4.91 18.85
C GLN A 15 8.09 4.01 17.66
N PRO A 16 8.27 4.48 16.42
CA PRO A 16 8.01 3.67 15.23
C PRO A 16 9.09 2.59 15.05
N ALA A 17 8.69 1.43 14.53
CA ALA A 17 9.57 0.31 14.23
C ALA A 17 9.01 -0.52 13.06
N VAL A 18 9.85 -1.40 12.51
CA VAL A 18 9.50 -2.31 11.41
C VAL A 18 9.74 -3.74 11.84
N VAL A 19 8.85 -4.65 11.49
CA VAL A 19 9.04 -6.08 11.78
C VAL A 19 10.12 -6.63 10.86
N LYS A 20 11.27 -7.00 11.41
CA LYS A 20 12.40 -7.56 10.65
C LYS A 20 12.28 -9.06 10.49
N ASP A 21 11.90 -9.73 11.56
CA ASP A 21 11.86 -11.20 11.60
C ASP A 21 10.93 -11.68 12.73
N ARG A 22 10.69 -13.00 12.78
CA ARG A 22 10.02 -13.69 13.87
C ARG A 22 10.91 -14.83 14.37
N LEU A 23 11.21 -14.83 15.66
CA LEU A 23 11.96 -15.91 16.29
C LEU A 23 11.18 -17.24 16.16
N PRO A 24 11.76 -18.28 15.53
CA PRO A 24 11.06 -19.55 15.31
C PRO A 24 10.67 -20.28 16.60
N SER A 25 11.43 -20.05 17.68
CA SER A 25 11.27 -20.74 18.96
C SER A 25 10.22 -20.13 19.89
N SER A 26 10.07 -18.79 19.89
CA SER A 26 9.18 -18.07 20.81
C SER A 26 8.00 -17.36 20.13
N GLY A 27 8.04 -17.23 18.79
CA GLY A 27 7.07 -16.43 18.04
C GLY A 27 7.21 -14.91 18.25
N GLU A 28 8.20 -14.48 19.02
CA GLU A 28 8.52 -13.07 19.27
C GLU A 28 8.98 -12.37 18.00
N LEU A 29 8.62 -11.09 17.87
CA LEU A 29 8.96 -10.29 16.70
C LEU A 29 10.29 -9.57 16.92
N ILE A 30 11.21 -9.72 15.98
CA ILE A 30 12.42 -8.92 15.91
C ILE A 30 12.06 -7.61 15.20
N LEU A 31 12.36 -6.48 15.83
CA LEU A 31 12.00 -5.17 15.31
C LEU A 31 13.24 -4.38 14.91
N GLU A 32 13.21 -3.80 13.72
CA GLU A 32 14.18 -2.82 13.22
C GLU A 32 13.69 -1.41 13.58
N LYS A 33 14.57 -0.62 14.19
CA LYS A 33 14.25 0.76 14.64
C LYS A 33 15.04 1.80 13.87
N ASP A 34 15.89 1.38 12.95
CA ASP A 34 16.63 2.28 12.09
C ASP A 34 15.70 3.25 11.35
N GLN A 35 16.05 4.54 11.37
CA GLN A 35 15.21 5.61 10.84
C GLN A 35 14.94 5.44 9.34
N LYS A 36 15.92 4.95 8.57
CA LYS A 36 15.77 4.75 7.12
C LYS A 36 14.82 3.59 6.83
N ALA A 37 14.97 2.48 7.55
CA ALA A 37 14.06 1.33 7.45
C ALA A 37 12.62 1.71 7.82
N VAL A 38 12.46 2.48 8.91
CA VAL A 38 11.16 3.01 9.35
C VAL A 38 10.55 3.92 8.29
N GLN A 39 11.30 4.92 7.78
CA GLN A 39 10.79 5.80 6.72
C GLN A 39 10.36 5.04 5.47
N GLN A 40 11.11 4.01 5.09
CA GLN A 40 10.77 3.18 3.94
C GLN A 40 9.51 2.34 4.18
N ALA A 41 9.31 1.81 5.38
CA ALA A 41 8.11 1.05 5.73
C ALA A 41 6.86 1.94 5.90
N PHE A 42 7.02 3.18 6.34
CA PHE A 42 5.92 4.16 6.42
C PHE A 42 5.73 4.97 5.13
N ARG A 43 6.48 4.66 4.06
CA ARG A 43 6.42 5.39 2.78
C ARG A 43 5.01 5.41 2.17
N HIS A 44 4.23 4.34 2.40
CA HIS A 44 2.85 4.19 1.96
C HIS A 44 1.98 3.71 3.13
N GLY A 45 0.86 4.40 3.40
CA GLY A 45 0.10 4.26 4.64
C GLY A 45 -0.67 2.93 4.82
N TYR A 46 -0.77 2.11 3.76
CA TYR A 46 -1.71 0.99 3.72
C TYR A 46 -1.05 -0.38 3.49
N ILE A 47 0.23 -0.53 3.76
CA ILE A 47 0.99 -1.74 3.36
C ILE A 47 1.05 -2.86 4.40
N ASN A 48 0.43 -2.69 5.57
CA ASN A 48 0.47 -3.66 6.65
C ASN A 48 -0.34 -4.92 6.31
N GLY A 49 0.20 -6.11 6.60
CA GLY A 49 -0.42 -7.39 6.27
C GLY A 49 -0.16 -7.85 4.83
N MET A 50 0.69 -7.15 4.08
CA MET A 50 1.13 -7.53 2.74
C MET A 50 2.31 -8.50 2.79
N SER A 51 2.45 -9.41 1.82
CA SER A 51 3.71 -10.16 1.66
C SER A 51 4.80 -9.22 1.12
N ALA A 52 6.07 -9.60 1.34
CA ALA A 52 7.21 -8.84 0.82
C ALA A 52 7.14 -8.69 -0.71
N ASP A 53 6.79 -9.76 -1.43
CA ASP A 53 6.69 -9.74 -2.90
C ASP A 53 5.60 -8.79 -3.39
N THR A 54 4.37 -8.90 -2.85
CA THR A 54 3.27 -8.00 -3.23
C THR A 54 3.59 -6.54 -2.89
N ARG A 55 4.33 -6.31 -1.81
CA ARG A 55 4.77 -4.96 -1.43
C ARG A 55 5.83 -4.41 -2.37
N ALA A 56 6.79 -5.24 -2.79
CA ALA A 56 7.77 -4.84 -3.79
C ALA A 56 7.06 -4.43 -5.10
N THR A 57 6.13 -5.26 -5.58
CA THR A 57 5.35 -4.95 -6.78
C THR A 57 4.51 -3.68 -6.63
N LEU A 58 3.85 -3.48 -5.49
CA LEU A 58 3.07 -2.26 -5.26
C LEU A 58 3.97 -1.02 -5.27
N ASN A 59 5.11 -1.07 -4.59
CA ASN A 59 6.06 0.04 -4.54
C ASN A 59 6.59 0.37 -5.94
N GLU A 60 6.90 -0.63 -6.76
CA GLU A 60 7.32 -0.42 -8.16
C GLU A 60 6.24 0.28 -8.99
N ILE A 61 4.97 -0.12 -8.85
CA ILE A 61 3.84 0.52 -9.53
C ILE A 61 3.71 1.99 -9.08
N LEU A 62 3.73 2.24 -7.78
CA LEU A 62 3.57 3.58 -7.22
C LEU A 62 4.75 4.49 -7.58
N ASP A 63 5.97 3.97 -7.55
CA ASP A 63 7.18 4.71 -7.93
C ASP A 63 7.19 5.05 -9.42
N ARG A 64 6.74 4.13 -10.26
CA ARG A 64 6.55 4.40 -11.69
C ARG A 64 5.53 5.51 -11.93
N ILE A 65 4.34 5.41 -11.34
CA ILE A 65 3.28 6.44 -11.48
C ILE A 65 3.76 7.80 -10.96
N LYS A 66 4.51 7.81 -9.85
CA LYS A 66 5.09 9.03 -9.29
C LYS A 66 6.18 9.64 -10.18
N GLY A 67 6.92 8.80 -10.91
CA GLY A 67 7.91 9.22 -11.90
C GLY A 67 7.31 9.78 -13.18
N GLU A 68 6.13 9.30 -13.58
CA GLU A 68 5.41 9.73 -14.79
C GLU A 68 4.81 11.14 -14.64
N THR A 69 4.36 11.53 -13.44
CA THR A 69 3.74 12.85 -13.21
C THR A 69 3.88 13.37 -11.79
N LYS A 70 3.95 14.71 -11.67
CA LYS A 70 3.89 15.42 -10.38
C LYS A 70 2.47 15.79 -9.97
N GLU A 71 1.54 15.86 -10.91
CA GLU A 71 0.17 16.33 -10.67
C GLU A 71 -0.68 15.23 -10.00
N PRO A 72 -1.27 15.49 -8.82
CA PRO A 72 -2.05 14.47 -8.12
C PRO A 72 -3.24 13.93 -8.92
N ALA A 73 -3.88 14.76 -9.76
CA ALA A 73 -4.99 14.34 -10.62
C ALA A 73 -4.56 13.31 -11.68
N GLU A 74 -3.39 13.51 -12.27
CA GLU A 74 -2.83 12.58 -13.26
C GLU A 74 -2.37 11.28 -12.61
N ARG A 75 -1.85 11.34 -11.37
CA ARG A 75 -1.54 10.13 -10.59
C ARG A 75 -2.78 9.29 -10.32
N ILE A 76 -3.88 9.92 -9.92
CA ILE A 76 -5.15 9.23 -9.69
C ILE A 76 -5.64 8.55 -10.98
N ALA A 77 -5.56 9.26 -12.12
CA ALA A 77 -5.91 8.68 -13.42
C ALA A 77 -5.02 7.48 -13.79
N ALA A 78 -3.70 7.59 -13.61
CA ALA A 78 -2.77 6.49 -13.86
C ALA A 78 -3.03 5.28 -12.94
N MET A 79 -3.31 5.51 -11.65
CA MET A 79 -3.71 4.45 -10.71
C MET A 79 -5.01 3.77 -11.15
N GLN A 80 -5.97 4.53 -11.65
CA GLN A 80 -7.25 3.99 -12.14
C GLN A 80 -7.08 3.11 -13.39
N THR A 81 -6.26 3.54 -14.35
CA THR A 81 -5.89 2.70 -15.50
C THR A 81 -5.23 1.41 -15.03
N LYS A 82 -4.28 1.52 -14.10
CA LYS A 82 -3.55 0.35 -13.60
C LYS A 82 -4.46 -0.62 -12.83
N LEU A 83 -5.42 -0.11 -12.05
CA LEU A 83 -6.43 -0.93 -11.40
C LEU A 83 -7.28 -1.71 -12.42
N THR A 84 -7.65 -1.08 -13.52
CA THR A 84 -8.45 -1.72 -14.58
C THR A 84 -7.69 -2.89 -15.22
N GLU A 85 -6.37 -2.76 -15.40
CA GLU A 85 -5.51 -3.86 -15.86
C GLU A 85 -5.39 -4.98 -14.82
N LEU A 86 -5.16 -4.63 -13.55
CA LEU A 86 -4.97 -5.59 -12.48
C LEU A 86 -6.24 -6.40 -12.18
N ASP A 87 -7.40 -5.75 -12.24
CA ASP A 87 -8.70 -6.38 -11.98
C ASP A 87 -9.10 -7.43 -13.04
N GLN A 88 -8.38 -7.53 -14.16
CA GLN A 88 -8.57 -8.60 -15.16
C GLN A 88 -8.06 -9.98 -14.68
N ASP A 89 -7.14 -10.01 -13.71
CA ASP A 89 -6.59 -11.25 -13.17
C ASP A 89 -6.92 -11.38 -11.66
N PRO A 90 -7.72 -12.39 -11.25
CA PRO A 90 -8.08 -12.61 -9.86
C PRO A 90 -6.88 -12.76 -8.90
N ARG A 91 -5.71 -13.17 -9.40
CA ARG A 91 -4.48 -13.30 -8.59
C ARG A 91 -3.97 -11.94 -8.09
N ASN A 92 -4.34 -10.86 -8.75
CA ASN A 92 -3.95 -9.50 -8.38
C ASN A 92 -4.89 -8.85 -7.36
N ARG A 93 -5.90 -9.56 -6.85
CA ARG A 93 -6.93 -8.99 -5.97
C ARG A 93 -6.35 -8.23 -4.76
N ASP A 94 -5.32 -8.77 -4.12
CA ASP A 94 -4.67 -8.10 -2.99
C ASP A 94 -3.97 -6.81 -3.45
N LEU A 95 -3.24 -6.87 -4.56
CA LEU A 95 -2.53 -5.72 -5.14
C LEU A 95 -3.52 -4.61 -5.55
N SER A 96 -4.62 -4.97 -6.23
CA SER A 96 -5.71 -4.05 -6.58
C SER A 96 -6.32 -3.39 -5.34
N ARG A 97 -6.55 -4.15 -4.25
CA ARG A 97 -7.10 -3.60 -3.01
C ARG A 97 -6.18 -2.53 -2.42
N TYR A 98 -4.88 -2.79 -2.37
CA TYR A 98 -3.91 -1.85 -1.80
C TYR A 98 -3.73 -0.61 -2.69
N LEU A 99 -3.64 -0.79 -4.01
CA LEU A 99 -3.57 0.32 -4.96
C LEU A 99 -4.83 1.21 -4.89
N ARG A 100 -6.01 0.61 -4.74
CA ARG A 100 -7.27 1.35 -4.54
C ARG A 100 -7.26 2.14 -3.23
N SER A 101 -6.65 1.61 -2.18
CA SER A 101 -6.52 2.29 -0.88
C SER A 101 -5.63 3.53 -0.98
N GLU A 102 -4.48 3.42 -1.68
CA GLU A 102 -3.60 4.56 -1.94
C GLU A 102 -4.28 5.62 -2.83
N MET A 103 -5.01 5.19 -3.86
CA MET A 103 -5.79 6.11 -4.71
C MET A 103 -6.82 6.89 -3.90
N MET A 104 -7.59 6.22 -3.04
CA MET A 104 -8.55 6.88 -2.15
C MET A 104 -7.87 7.86 -1.18
N HIS A 105 -6.69 7.52 -0.67
CA HIS A 105 -5.92 8.41 0.19
C HIS A 105 -5.48 9.68 -0.55
N LEU A 106 -4.97 9.55 -1.78
CA LEU A 106 -4.60 10.71 -2.61
C LEU A 106 -5.83 11.57 -2.95
N MET A 107 -6.95 10.95 -3.32
CA MET A 107 -8.21 11.66 -3.59
C MET A 107 -8.66 12.49 -2.39
N ASN A 108 -8.64 11.90 -1.19
CA ASN A 108 -9.02 12.59 0.05
C ASN A 108 -8.04 13.69 0.43
N THR A 109 -6.72 13.42 0.35
CA THR A 109 -5.68 14.39 0.73
C THR A 109 -5.66 15.61 -0.18
N TYR A 110 -5.84 15.42 -1.48
CA TYR A 110 -5.80 16.52 -2.46
C TYR A 110 -7.19 17.05 -2.83
N ASN A 111 -8.27 16.49 -2.26
CA ASN A 111 -9.65 16.79 -2.60
C ASN A 111 -9.95 16.69 -4.11
N ILE A 112 -9.44 15.62 -4.74
CA ILE A 112 -9.59 15.37 -6.17
C ILE A 112 -10.56 14.23 -6.39
N LYS A 113 -11.50 14.42 -7.31
CA LYS A 113 -12.41 13.37 -7.78
C LYS A 113 -11.82 12.68 -9.01
N PRO A 114 -11.97 11.37 -9.18
CA PRO A 114 -11.54 10.68 -10.40
C PRO A 114 -12.33 11.24 -11.58
N ARG A 115 -11.69 11.33 -12.75
CA ARG A 115 -12.37 11.77 -13.97
C ARG A 115 -13.45 10.79 -14.44
N GLU A 116 -13.26 9.50 -14.15
CA GLU A 116 -14.24 8.46 -14.48
C GLU A 116 -14.74 7.77 -13.20
N PHE A 117 -16.03 7.83 -12.95
CA PHE A 117 -16.68 7.06 -11.88
C PHE A 117 -17.53 5.97 -12.54
N LYS A 118 -17.05 4.73 -12.53
CA LYS A 118 -17.91 3.56 -12.81
C LYS A 118 -18.35 2.99 -11.47
N LEU A 119 -19.48 3.46 -10.97
CA LEU A 119 -20.19 2.73 -9.92
C LEU A 119 -21.00 1.65 -10.64
N ASP A 120 -20.54 0.40 -10.59
CA ASP A 120 -21.39 -0.72 -11.00
C ASP A 120 -22.41 -0.92 -9.88
N GLU A 121 -23.58 -0.29 -10.01
CA GLU A 121 -24.70 -0.43 -9.05
C GLU A 121 -25.15 -1.89 -8.86
N ILE A 122 -24.68 -2.81 -9.70
CA ILE A 122 -25.15 -4.20 -9.79
C ILE A 122 -24.36 -5.15 -8.87
N ASN A 123 -23.14 -4.80 -8.42
CA ASN A 123 -22.28 -5.72 -7.65
C ASN A 123 -21.74 -5.14 -6.33
N VAL A 124 -22.59 -4.46 -5.57
CA VAL A 124 -22.33 -4.25 -4.14
C VAL A 124 -22.89 -5.45 -3.38
N ARG A 125 -22.05 -6.46 -3.13
CA ARG A 125 -22.32 -7.56 -2.19
C ARG A 125 -21.20 -7.67 -1.16
#